data_AF-A0A352PN39-F1
#
_entry.id   AF-A0A352PN39-F1
#
_cell.length_a   1.000
_cell.length_b   1.000
_cell.length_c   1.000
_cell.angle_alpha   90.00
_cell.angle_beta   90.00
_cell.angle_gamma   90.00
#
_symmetry.space_group_name_H-M   'P 1'
#
loop_
_entity.id
_entity.type
_entity.pdbx_description
1 polymer ?
#
loop_
_entity_poly.entity_id
_entity_poly.type
_entity_poly.pdbx_seq_one_letter_code
_entity_poly.pdbx_strand_id
1 'polypeptide(L)'
;MDSSRGGFSGFDYICLYDNLLRNAGCFNGDNFYKGNDSYTVFMSNSLALGFSRDNISIIKPTLIAPVSFDWNKMEEMRIIARLEGARYTDMPDEVQIKDKLSLKKMVCLTLPVHLMLESTLSVNNYLKNDIYNCVTEIENLLRTYGYDVPIYDLFSRTKLDSLEKVEKVYRKYKA
;
A
#
# COMPACT_ATOMS: atom_id res chain seq x y z
N MET A 1 9.45 11.44 -25.10
CA MET A 1 9.10 12.39 -24.03
C MET A 1 10.37 12.71 -23.28
N ASP A 2 10.63 13.99 -23.04
CA ASP A 2 11.84 14.52 -22.39
C ASP A 2 11.81 14.23 -20.88
N SER A 3 12.77 13.42 -20.41
CA SER A 3 12.91 12.93 -19.04
C SER A 3 13.65 13.89 -18.09
N SER A 4 13.89 15.14 -18.51
CA SER A 4 14.61 16.14 -17.70
C SER A 4 13.70 17.04 -16.85
N ARG A 5 12.37 16.87 -16.92
CA ARG A 5 11.40 17.83 -16.35
C ARG A 5 10.38 17.17 -15.41
N GLY A 6 10.84 16.82 -14.20
CA GLY A 6 10.01 16.56 -13.02
C GLY A 6 8.85 15.59 -13.21
N GLY A 7 9.09 14.29 -12.96
CA GLY A 7 8.06 13.27 -13.07
C GLY A 7 6.98 13.37 -11.98
N PHE A 8 5.72 13.51 -12.37
CA PHE A 8 4.59 13.14 -11.50
C PHE A 8 4.44 11.61 -11.51
N SER A 9 3.83 11.05 -10.47
CA SER A 9 3.74 9.62 -10.16
C SER A 9 3.56 8.72 -11.39
N GLY A 10 4.44 7.73 -11.55
CA GLY A 10 4.30 6.67 -12.55
C GLY A 10 5.31 6.64 -13.71
N PHE A 11 6.13 7.67 -13.92
CA PHE A 11 7.20 7.63 -14.94
C PHE A 11 8.63 7.56 -14.36
N ASP A 12 8.94 8.38 -13.36
CA ASP A 12 10.29 8.42 -12.74
C ASP A 12 10.32 7.91 -11.30
N TYR A 13 9.15 7.76 -10.66
CA TYR A 13 9.05 7.41 -9.25
C TYR A 13 7.89 6.44 -8.97
N ILE A 14 8.14 5.53 -8.04
CA ILE A 14 7.15 4.63 -7.45
C ILE A 14 6.76 5.20 -6.07
N CYS A 15 5.48 5.48 -5.87
CA CYS A 15 4.94 5.83 -4.57
C CYS A 15 4.74 4.57 -3.72
N LEU A 16 5.20 4.63 -2.48
CA LEU A 16 5.03 3.59 -1.47
C LEU A 16 4.47 4.20 -0.18
N TYR A 17 3.79 3.36 0.58
CA TYR A 17 3.34 3.68 1.92
C TYR A 17 4.43 3.40 2.97
N ASP A 18 4.76 4.38 3.81
CA ASP A 18 5.63 4.24 4.99
C ASP A 18 4.78 3.80 6.20
N ASN A 19 4.88 2.51 6.53
CA ASN A 19 4.12 1.91 7.62
C ASN A 19 4.41 2.47 9.02
N LEU A 20 5.51 3.23 9.20
CA LEU A 20 5.78 3.96 10.43
C LEU A 20 4.94 5.24 10.56
N LEU A 21 4.44 5.77 9.44
CA LEU A 21 3.63 6.99 9.36
C LEU A 21 2.13 6.73 9.23
N ARG A 22 1.69 5.47 9.39
CA ARG A 22 0.28 5.05 9.25
C ARG A 22 -0.73 5.78 10.13
N ASN A 23 -0.25 6.37 11.23
CA ASN A 23 -1.05 7.15 12.17
C ASN A 23 -0.58 8.61 12.21
N ALA A 24 0.25 9.04 11.26
CA ALA A 24 0.84 10.38 11.25
C ALA A 24 -0.23 11.46 11.15
N GLY A 25 -1.46 11.11 10.72
CA GLY A 25 -2.66 11.92 10.88
C GLY A 25 -2.38 13.39 10.63
N CYS A 26 -1.94 13.74 9.43
CA CYS A 26 -1.84 15.14 9.09
C CYS A 26 -3.26 15.66 8.84
N PHE A 27 -3.54 16.88 9.29
CA PHE A 27 -4.86 17.51 9.16
C PHE A 27 -5.93 17.01 10.15
N ASN A 28 -5.54 16.45 11.30
CA ASN A 28 -6.43 16.01 12.40
C ASN A 28 -7.49 17.04 12.88
N GLY A 29 -7.40 18.30 12.45
CA GLY A 29 -8.36 19.36 12.76
C GLY A 29 -9.50 19.53 11.74
N ASP A 30 -9.45 18.85 10.58
CA ASP A 30 -10.47 18.97 9.54
C ASP A 30 -11.06 17.58 9.21
N ASN A 31 -12.35 17.42 9.52
CA ASN A 31 -13.07 16.17 9.34
C ASN A 31 -13.12 15.72 7.87
N PHE A 32 -12.98 16.64 6.91
CA PHE A 32 -12.96 16.31 5.49
C PHE A 32 -11.73 15.47 5.10
N TYR A 33 -10.59 15.66 5.79
CA TYR A 33 -9.34 14.98 5.50
C TYR A 33 -9.05 13.78 6.43
N LYS A 34 -10.00 13.42 7.30
CA LYS A 34 -9.85 12.26 8.17
C LYS A 34 -9.81 10.97 7.34
N GLY A 35 -8.71 10.22 7.47
CA GLY A 35 -8.49 8.99 6.69
C GLY A 35 -7.96 9.24 5.28
N ASN A 36 -7.51 10.46 4.97
CA ASN A 36 -6.82 10.77 3.73
C ASN A 36 -5.31 10.45 3.84
N ASP A 37 -5.01 9.17 3.99
CA ASP A 37 -3.65 8.60 4.02
C ASP A 37 -3.55 7.40 3.07
N SER A 38 -2.33 7.10 2.62
CA SER A 38 -2.06 6.01 1.68
C SER A 38 -2.54 4.67 2.22
N TYR A 39 -2.46 4.48 3.55
CA TYR A 39 -2.96 3.29 4.19
C TYR A 39 -4.46 3.08 3.97
N THR A 40 -5.26 4.07 4.33
CA THR A 40 -6.73 4.02 4.32
C THR A 40 -7.29 4.07 2.91
N VAL A 41 -6.66 4.83 2.02
CA VAL A 41 -7.14 5.01 0.64
C VAL A 41 -6.76 3.81 -0.23
N PHE A 42 -5.53 3.31 -0.13
CA PHE A 42 -5.00 2.32 -1.07
C PHE A 42 -4.63 0.98 -0.41
N MET A 43 -3.82 1.01 0.65
CA MET A 43 -3.20 -0.21 1.17
C MET A 43 -4.22 -1.13 1.85
N SER A 44 -5.17 -0.58 2.62
CA SER A 44 -6.21 -1.36 3.28
C SER A 44 -7.05 -2.15 2.30
N ASN A 45 -7.13 -1.70 1.05
CA ASN A 45 -8.05 -2.25 0.06
C ASN A 45 -7.38 -3.15 -0.99
N SER A 46 -6.12 -3.55 -0.78
CA SER A 46 -5.35 -4.27 -1.79
C SER A 46 -4.38 -5.31 -1.21
N LEU A 47 -4.00 -6.27 -2.06
CA LEU A 47 -2.80 -7.06 -1.83
C LEU A 47 -1.60 -6.12 -1.89
N ALA A 48 -0.74 -6.21 -0.88
CA ALA A 48 0.40 -5.31 -0.75
C ALA A 48 1.71 -6.06 -0.60
N LEU A 49 2.76 -5.49 -1.19
CA LEU A 49 4.12 -6.01 -1.14
C LEU A 49 4.92 -5.20 -0.12
N GLY A 50 5.55 -5.89 0.83
CA GLY A 50 6.34 -5.28 1.89
C GLY A 50 7.82 -5.24 1.55
N PHE A 51 8.46 -4.12 1.85
CA PHE A 51 9.89 -3.90 1.68
C PHE A 51 10.49 -3.34 2.98
N SER A 52 11.69 -3.80 3.34
CA SER A 52 12.42 -3.17 4.46
C SER A 52 12.95 -1.81 4.02
N ARG A 53 12.74 -0.79 4.86
CA ARG A 53 13.24 0.58 4.66
C ARG A 53 14.76 0.60 4.47
N ASP A 54 15.47 -0.27 5.18
CA ASP A 54 16.95 -0.33 5.17
C ASP A 54 17.50 -0.77 3.81
N ASN A 55 16.67 -1.40 2.96
CA ASN A 55 17.08 -1.95 1.67
C ASN A 55 16.68 -1.07 0.47
N ILE A 56 16.07 0.10 0.71
CA ILE A 56 15.53 0.99 -0.32
C ILE A 56 15.95 2.45 -0.08
N SER A 57 16.40 3.11 -1.15
CA SER A 57 16.66 4.54 -1.12
C SER A 57 15.34 5.29 -1.31
N ILE A 58 14.76 5.72 -0.19
CA ILE A 58 13.50 6.46 -0.17
C ILE A 58 13.73 7.97 -0.26
N ILE A 59 12.82 8.64 -0.93
CA ILE A 59 12.69 10.09 -0.97
C ILE A 59 11.45 10.44 -0.15
N LYS A 60 11.61 11.32 0.82
CA LYS A 60 10.50 11.85 1.61
C LYS A 60 9.98 13.10 0.89
N PRO A 61 8.80 13.06 0.26
CA PRO A 61 8.19 14.24 -0.31
C PRO A 61 7.81 15.25 0.79
N THR A 62 7.74 16.52 0.42
CA THR A 62 7.19 17.59 1.24
C THR A 62 5.67 17.45 1.26
N LEU A 63 5.10 17.30 2.45
CA LEU A 63 3.65 17.23 2.62
C LEU A 63 3.00 18.59 2.35
N ILE A 64 1.95 18.59 1.54
CA ILE A 64 1.09 19.77 1.32
C ILE A 64 -0.34 19.49 1.77
N ALA A 65 -1.13 20.55 1.92
CA ALA A 65 -2.56 20.42 2.18
C ALA A 65 -3.20 19.55 1.07
N PRO A 66 -4.12 18.64 1.42
CA PRO A 66 -4.62 17.74 0.42
C PRO A 66 -5.42 18.49 -0.62
N VAL A 67 -5.21 18.12 -1.87
CA VAL A 67 -6.01 18.62 -2.96
C VAL A 67 -7.22 17.72 -3.09
N SER A 68 -8.42 18.31 -3.11
CA SER A 68 -9.61 17.60 -3.59
C SER A 68 -9.26 16.95 -4.93
N PHE A 69 -9.63 15.68 -5.12
CA PHE A 69 -9.34 14.89 -6.32
C PHE A 69 -10.02 15.51 -7.56
N ASP A 70 -9.42 16.57 -8.07
CA ASP A 70 -9.76 17.30 -9.28
C ASP A 70 -8.50 17.27 -10.16
N TRP A 71 -8.67 16.85 -11.40
CA TRP A 71 -7.60 16.79 -12.40
C TRP A 71 -6.82 18.11 -12.50
N ASN A 72 -7.49 19.25 -12.32
CA ASN A 72 -6.85 20.56 -12.32
C ASN A 72 -5.89 20.74 -11.12
N LYS A 73 -6.23 20.18 -9.97
CA LYS A 73 -5.44 20.28 -8.74
C LYS A 73 -4.21 19.37 -8.75
N MET A 74 -4.28 18.22 -9.40
CA MET A 74 -3.09 17.40 -9.67
C MET A 74 -2.09 18.12 -10.59
N GLU A 75 -2.58 18.88 -11.57
CA GLU A 75 -1.73 19.69 -12.44
C GLU A 75 -1.04 20.82 -11.68
N GLU A 76 -1.74 21.49 -10.75
CA GLU A 76 -1.14 22.49 -9.86
C GLU A 76 0.01 21.90 -9.04
N MET A 77 -0.17 20.73 -8.41
CA MET A 77 0.90 20.04 -7.70
C MET A 77 2.10 19.73 -8.60
N ARG A 78 1.84 19.31 -9.84
CA ARG A 78 2.89 19.06 -10.83
C ARG A 78 3.67 20.32 -11.18
N ILE A 79 2.99 21.46 -11.33
CA ILE A 79 3.62 22.75 -11.61
C ILE A 79 4.50 23.18 -10.43
N ILE A 80 4.00 23.11 -9.19
CA ILE A 80 4.77 23.43 -7.98
C ILE A 80 6.02 22.57 -7.89
N ALA A 81 5.88 21.25 -8.09
CA ALA A 81 7.00 20.31 -8.08
C ALA A 81 8.08 20.66 -9.12
N ARG A 82 7.69 21.14 -10.31
CA ARG A 82 8.63 21.55 -11.37
C ARG A 82 9.30 22.89 -11.06
N LEU A 83 8.59 23.85 -10.50
CA LEU A 83 9.12 25.18 -10.19
C LEU A 83 10.11 25.15 -9.03
N GLU A 84 9.82 24.38 -7.99
CA GLU A 84 10.62 24.35 -6.75
C GLU A 84 11.72 23.28 -6.76
N GLY A 85 11.70 22.37 -7.75
CA GLY A 85 12.68 21.30 -7.86
C GLY A 85 12.61 20.28 -6.71
N ALA A 86 11.48 20.22 -6.00
CA ALA A 86 11.23 19.33 -4.88
C ALA A 86 10.03 18.40 -5.14
N ARG A 87 9.92 17.36 -4.31
CA ARG A 87 8.82 16.38 -4.38
C ARG A 87 7.73 16.78 -3.41
N TYR A 88 6.47 16.66 -3.84
CA TYR A 88 5.31 16.96 -3.00
C TYR A 88 4.35 15.78 -3.01
N THR A 89 3.62 15.63 -1.91
CA THR A 89 2.53 14.67 -1.77
C THR A 89 1.44 15.28 -0.90
N ASP A 90 0.20 14.89 -1.16
CA ASP A 90 -0.96 15.15 -0.31
C ASP A 90 -1.20 14.03 0.72
N MET A 91 -0.44 12.93 0.64
CA MET A 91 -0.56 11.78 1.52
C MET A 91 0.55 11.79 2.60
N PRO A 92 0.24 11.86 3.90
CA PRO A 92 1.21 11.99 5.00
C PRO A 92 2.27 10.90 5.07
N ASP A 93 1.87 9.72 4.66
CA ASP A 93 2.57 8.46 4.81
C ASP A 93 3.18 7.99 3.48
N GLU A 94 3.10 8.81 2.43
CA GLU A 94 3.75 8.49 1.15
C GLU A 94 5.26 8.75 1.22
N VAL A 95 6.02 7.79 0.70
CA VAL A 95 7.42 7.93 0.33
C VAL A 95 7.60 7.52 -1.12
N GLN A 96 8.67 7.98 -1.76
CA GLN A 96 8.89 7.74 -3.19
C GLN A 96 10.23 7.04 -3.42
N ILE A 97 10.30 6.14 -4.39
CA ILE A 97 11.55 5.52 -4.86
C ILE A 97 11.75 5.90 -6.31
N LYS A 98 12.98 6.25 -6.69
CA LYS A 98 13.32 6.57 -8.07
C LYS A 98 13.43 5.33 -8.96
N ASP A 99 12.93 5.45 -10.18
CA ASP A 99 12.99 4.48 -11.27
C ASP A 99 12.23 3.17 -10.95
N LYS A 100 12.90 2.20 -10.31
CA LYS A 100 12.39 0.83 -10.15
C LYS A 100 12.71 0.23 -8.80
N LEU A 101 11.81 -0.62 -8.31
CA LEU A 101 11.99 -1.42 -7.12
C LEU A 101 12.05 -2.91 -7.50
N SER A 102 13.16 -3.57 -7.18
CA SER A 102 13.29 -5.00 -7.45
C SER A 102 12.46 -5.82 -6.47
N LEU A 103 11.63 -6.72 -7.00
CA LEU A 103 10.87 -7.68 -6.18
C LEU A 103 11.78 -8.63 -5.38
N LYS A 104 13.06 -8.79 -5.75
CA LYS A 104 14.05 -9.54 -4.95
C LYS A 104 14.30 -8.92 -3.57
N LYS A 105 13.91 -7.66 -3.37
CA LYS A 105 14.00 -6.96 -2.07
C LYS A 105 12.73 -7.06 -1.24
N MET A 106 11.69 -7.72 -1.75
CA MET A 106 10.46 -7.96 -1.02
C MET A 106 10.76 -8.80 0.22
N VAL A 107 10.20 -8.41 1.36
CA VAL A 107 10.39 -9.11 2.65
C VAL A 107 9.12 -9.79 3.13
N CYS A 108 7.95 -9.38 2.62
CA CYS A 108 6.68 -10.01 2.91
C CYS A 108 5.61 -9.62 1.88
N LEU A 109 4.48 -10.30 1.94
CA LEU A 109 3.24 -9.93 1.26
C LEU A 109 2.14 -9.82 2.30
N THR A 110 1.18 -8.91 2.09
CA THR A 110 0.00 -8.78 2.96
C THR A 110 -1.28 -9.00 2.17
N LEU A 111 -2.18 -9.80 2.72
CA LEU A 111 -3.53 -10.02 2.21
C LEU A 111 -4.56 -9.25 3.02
N PRO A 112 -5.50 -8.53 2.39
CA PRO A 112 -6.60 -7.87 3.07
C PRO A 112 -7.72 -8.90 3.37
N VAL A 113 -7.52 -9.79 4.35
CA VAL A 113 -8.47 -10.89 4.61
C VAL A 113 -9.86 -10.37 4.97
N HIS A 114 -9.97 -9.22 5.64
CA HIS A 114 -11.26 -8.57 5.89
C HIS A 114 -12.07 -8.34 4.60
N LEU A 115 -11.45 -7.88 3.50
CA LEU A 115 -12.14 -7.69 2.22
C LEU A 115 -12.53 -9.00 1.53
N MET A 116 -11.80 -10.08 1.79
CA MET A 116 -12.17 -11.41 1.30
C MET A 116 -13.45 -11.94 1.97
N LEU A 117 -13.80 -11.36 3.12
CA LEU A 117 -14.96 -11.73 3.95
C LEU A 117 -16.10 -10.71 3.88
N GLU A 118 -15.81 -9.46 3.51
CA GLU A 118 -16.82 -8.41 3.41
C GLU A 118 -17.73 -8.62 2.19
N SER A 119 -19.02 -8.80 2.47
CA SER A 119 -20.05 -9.00 1.45
C SER A 119 -20.65 -7.70 0.90
N THR A 120 -19.95 -6.57 0.99
CA THR A 120 -20.53 -5.25 0.65
C THR A 120 -21.02 -5.17 -0.80
N LEU A 121 -20.55 -6.05 -1.69
CA LEU A 121 -21.01 -6.19 -3.07
C LEU A 121 -21.54 -7.59 -3.43
N SER A 122 -21.77 -8.49 -2.46
CA SER A 122 -22.30 -9.86 -2.68
C SER A 122 -21.43 -10.81 -3.53
N VAL A 123 -20.17 -10.47 -3.85
CA VAL A 123 -19.35 -11.28 -4.80
C VAL A 123 -18.38 -12.23 -4.10
N ASN A 124 -17.87 -11.89 -2.91
CA ASN A 124 -16.78 -12.62 -2.28
C ASN A 124 -17.13 -13.01 -0.83
N ASN A 125 -17.60 -14.24 -0.63
CA ASN A 125 -17.77 -14.85 0.70
C ASN A 125 -16.79 -16.01 0.84
N TYR A 126 -15.49 -15.70 0.92
CA TYR A 126 -14.48 -16.73 1.02
C TYR A 126 -14.66 -17.49 2.35
N LEU A 127 -14.76 -18.82 2.27
CA LEU A 127 -14.66 -19.67 3.44
C LEU A 127 -13.19 -19.70 3.92
N LYS A 128 -12.97 -20.15 5.15
CA LYS A 128 -11.60 -20.27 5.70
C LYS A 128 -10.67 -21.12 4.81
N ASN A 129 -11.21 -22.17 4.18
CA ASN A 129 -10.46 -23.02 3.27
C ASN A 129 -10.11 -22.29 1.97
N ASP A 130 -10.99 -21.41 1.47
CA ASP A 130 -10.72 -20.62 0.26
C ASP A 130 -9.57 -19.63 0.50
N ILE A 131 -9.54 -18.99 1.68
CA ILE A 131 -8.42 -18.13 2.08
C ILE A 131 -7.12 -18.93 2.16
N TYR A 132 -7.14 -20.10 2.80
CA TYR A 132 -5.95 -20.94 2.94
C TYR A 132 -5.45 -21.47 1.58
N ASN A 133 -6.36 -21.85 0.69
CA ASN A 133 -6.02 -22.25 -0.67
C ASN A 133 -5.40 -21.09 -1.45
N CYS A 134 -5.99 -19.89 -1.37
CA CYS A 134 -5.44 -18.67 -1.99
C CYS A 134 -4.02 -18.36 -1.50
N VAL A 135 -3.78 -18.45 -0.18
CA VAL A 135 -2.43 -18.31 0.40
C VAL A 135 -1.46 -19.34 -0.20
N THR A 136 -1.88 -20.60 -0.26
CA THR A 136 -1.06 -21.70 -0.80
C THR A 136 -0.73 -21.48 -2.29
N GLU A 137 -1.70 -21.01 -3.07
CA GLU A 137 -1.51 -20.67 -4.48
C GLU A 137 -0.51 -19.51 -4.66
N ILE A 138 -0.61 -18.47 -3.84
CA ILE A 138 0.34 -17.35 -3.86
C ILE A 138 1.74 -17.83 -3.48
N GLU A 139 1.87 -18.66 -2.44
CA GLU A 139 3.16 -19.23 -2.04
C GLU A 139 3.79 -20.05 -3.17
N ASN A 140 3.01 -20.90 -3.84
CA ASN A 140 3.48 -21.69 -4.98
C ASN A 140 3.92 -20.80 -6.15
N LEU A 141 3.16 -19.73 -6.43
CA LEU A 141 3.52 -18.75 -7.46
C LEU A 141 4.83 -18.05 -7.11
N LEU A 142 4.98 -17.56 -5.88
CA LEU A 142 6.19 -16.91 -5.39
C LEU A 142 7.40 -17.84 -5.53
N ARG A 143 7.27 -19.10 -5.09
CA ARG A 143 8.34 -20.10 -5.21
C ARG A 143 8.72 -20.40 -6.66
N THR A 144 7.75 -20.44 -7.57
CA THR A 144 7.99 -20.63 -9.01
C THR A 144 8.91 -19.56 -9.58
N TYR A 145 8.82 -18.33 -9.06
CA TYR A 145 9.68 -17.22 -9.44
C TYR A 145 10.89 -17.01 -8.51
N GLY A 146 11.16 -17.95 -7.61
CA GLY A 146 12.32 -17.91 -6.70
C GLY A 146 12.19 -16.94 -5.53
N TYR A 147 10.96 -16.60 -5.13
CA TYR A 147 10.68 -15.80 -3.93
C TYR A 147 10.22 -16.70 -2.79
N ASP A 148 10.85 -16.53 -1.62
CA ASP A 148 10.45 -17.17 -0.37
C ASP A 148 10.23 -16.08 0.69
N VAL A 149 8.99 -15.56 0.74
CA VAL A 149 8.62 -14.49 1.67
C VAL A 149 7.34 -14.86 2.43
N PRO A 150 7.24 -14.49 3.71
CA PRO A 150 6.04 -14.72 4.51
C PRO A 150 4.84 -13.89 4.00
N ILE A 151 3.66 -14.51 4.05
CA ILE A 151 2.37 -13.84 3.81
C ILE A 151 1.71 -13.54 5.15
N TYR A 152 1.22 -12.30 5.33
CA TYR A 152 0.52 -11.86 6.53
C TYR A 152 -0.89 -11.38 6.20
N ASP A 153 -1.79 -11.44 7.16
CA ASP A 153 -3.00 -10.65 7.12
C ASP A 153 -2.68 -9.17 7.42
N LEU A 154 -3.21 -8.27 6.58
CA LEU A 154 -2.87 -6.85 6.58
C LEU A 154 -3.18 -6.15 7.91
N PHE A 155 -4.34 -6.42 8.51
CA PHE A 155 -4.78 -5.72 9.73
C PHE A 155 -4.29 -6.40 11.01
N SER A 156 -4.45 -7.72 11.13
CA SER A 156 -4.05 -8.44 12.35
C SER A 156 -2.54 -8.65 12.45
N ARG A 157 -1.80 -8.49 11.33
CA ARG A 157 -0.37 -8.79 11.22
C ARG A 157 -0.04 -10.25 11.56
N THR A 158 -1.03 -11.14 11.46
CA THR A 158 -0.86 -12.57 11.68
C THR A 158 -0.24 -13.19 10.44
N LYS A 159 0.85 -13.93 10.58
CA LYS A 159 1.42 -14.74 9.49
C LYS A 159 0.44 -15.85 9.13
N LEU A 160 0.15 -15.99 7.85
CA LEU A 160 -0.83 -16.95 7.31
C LEU A 160 -0.10 -18.22 6.84
N ASP A 161 0.60 -18.91 7.73
CA ASP A 161 1.41 -20.09 7.39
C ASP A 161 0.78 -21.43 7.82
N SER A 162 -0.46 -21.39 8.29
CA SER A 162 -1.23 -22.60 8.60
C SER A 162 -2.74 -22.33 8.58
N LEU A 163 -3.53 -23.39 8.41
CA LEU A 163 -4.98 -23.33 8.48
C LEU A 163 -5.47 -22.81 9.85
N GLU A 164 -4.76 -23.14 10.93
CA GLU A 164 -5.07 -22.64 12.28
C GLU A 164 -4.93 -21.11 12.37
N LYS A 165 -3.87 -20.55 11.77
CA LYS A 165 -3.65 -19.09 11.72
C LYS A 165 -4.70 -18.41 10.87
N VAL A 166 -5.03 -18.98 9.71
CA VAL A 166 -6.13 -18.50 8.86
C VAL A 166 -7.45 -18.53 9.62
N GLU A 167 -7.76 -19.61 10.34
CA GLU A 167 -8.98 -19.73 11.13
C GLU A 167 -9.05 -18.68 12.25
N LYS A 168 -7.93 -18.40 12.92
CA LYS A 168 -7.85 -17.33 13.92
C LYS A 168 -8.23 -15.96 13.33
N VAL A 169 -7.68 -15.64 12.16
CA VAL A 169 -7.97 -14.37 11.45
C VAL A 169 -9.40 -14.34 10.95
N TYR A 170 -9.87 -15.43 10.34
CA TYR A 170 -11.24 -15.59 9.85
C TYR A 170 -12.28 -15.35 10.94
N ARG A 171 -12.10 -15.96 12.12
CA ARG A 171 -12.99 -15.77 13.27
C ARG A 171 -12.97 -14.32 13.79
N LYS A 172 -11.83 -13.63 13.69
CA LYS A 172 -11.69 -12.24 14.13
C LYS A 172 -12.54 -11.27 13.29
N TYR A 173 -12.67 -11.50 11.99
CA TYR A 173 -13.41 -10.61 11.09
C TYR A 173 -14.87 -11.00 10.88
N LYS A 174 -15.25 -12.22 11.26
CA LYS A 174 -16.64 -12.68 11.22
C LYS A 174 -17.41 -12.40 12.52
N ALA A 175 -16.70 -12.21 13.63
CA ALA A 175 -17.26 -11.86 14.93
C ALA A 175 -17.58 -10.37 15.01
#